data_AF-A0A8J5T462-F1
#
_entry.id   AF-A0A8J5T462-F1
#
_cell.length_a   1.000
_cell.length_b   1.000
_cell.length_c   1.000
_cell.angle_alpha   90.00
_cell.angle_beta   90.00
_cell.angle_gamma   90.00
#
_symmetry.space_group_name_H-M   'P 1'
#
loop_
_entity.id
_entity.type
_entity.pdbx_description
1 polymer ?
#
loop_
_entity_poly.entity_id
_entity_poly.type
_entity_poly.pdbx_seq_one_letter_code
_entity_poly.pdbx_strand_id
1 'polypeptide(L)'
;MALLLLGAVILLSAAGATTAQDCANATFQGGRTFQTCNSLPVLGASLHWTYNAENGTADIAFRAPQSSSGWVAWGINPSGLSMGGSNVFIASQDSSSGAVSVLTTVLESTSPSLTSRNLSFEVPVTPAAEYVAGVYTIFTTVKLPSNTTAQNTVWQAGPGNTGAISPHPRTGANLQSTRRLDFLSG
;
A
#
# COMPACT_ATOMS: atom_id res chain seq x y z
N MET A 1 -30.48 43.09 -37.81
CA MET A 1 -29.63 43.25 -36.61
C MET A 1 -29.44 41.86 -36.03
N ALA A 2 -28.23 41.32 -36.11
CA ALA A 2 -27.94 39.92 -35.81
C ALA A 2 -27.91 39.66 -34.29
N LEU A 3 -28.57 38.59 -33.83
CA LEU A 3 -28.44 38.07 -32.47
C LEU A 3 -27.27 37.07 -32.43
N LEU A 4 -26.27 37.38 -31.61
CA LEU A 4 -25.18 36.47 -31.22
C LEU A 4 -25.67 35.53 -30.12
N LEU A 5 -25.64 34.22 -30.36
CA LEU A 5 -25.79 33.20 -29.34
C LEU A 5 -24.41 32.63 -29.00
N LEU A 6 -23.89 32.94 -27.81
CA LEU A 6 -22.72 32.29 -27.23
C LEU A 6 -23.08 30.87 -26.79
N GLY A 7 -22.52 29.86 -27.46
CA GLY A 7 -22.59 28.47 -27.00
C GLY A 7 -21.51 28.19 -25.96
N ALA A 8 -21.91 27.90 -24.72
CA ALA A 8 -21.01 27.42 -23.67
C ALA A 8 -20.72 25.94 -23.90
N VAL A 9 -19.46 25.60 -24.18
CA VAL A 9 -18.98 24.21 -24.25
C VAL A 9 -18.68 23.75 -22.83
N ILE A 10 -19.57 22.93 -22.27
CA ILE A 10 -19.33 22.24 -21.00
C ILE A 10 -18.46 21.02 -21.28
N LEU A 11 -17.17 21.11 -20.94
CA LEU A 11 -16.28 19.95 -20.92
C LEU A 11 -16.63 19.09 -19.69
N LEU A 12 -17.40 18.02 -19.90
CA LEU A 12 -17.57 16.95 -18.91
C LEU A 12 -16.24 16.21 -18.76
N SER A 13 -15.50 16.49 -17.70
CA SER A 13 -14.37 15.67 -17.27
C SER A 13 -14.91 14.34 -16.76
N ALA A 14 -14.79 13.29 -17.57
CA ALA A 14 -14.99 11.92 -17.12
C ALA A 14 -13.87 11.57 -16.13
N ALA A 15 -14.16 11.65 -14.83
CA ALA A 15 -13.36 10.98 -13.82
C ALA A 15 -13.49 9.48 -14.07
N GLY A 16 -12.48 8.89 -14.73
CA GLY A 16 -12.43 7.46 -14.96
C GLY A 16 -12.48 6.74 -13.61
N ALA A 17 -13.57 5.99 -13.38
CA ALA A 17 -13.55 4.93 -12.40
C ALA A 17 -12.52 3.91 -12.87
N THR A 18 -11.34 3.88 -12.26
CA THR A 18 -10.38 2.78 -12.44
C THR A 18 -11.04 1.53 -11.89
N THR A 19 -11.66 0.76 -12.78
CA THR A 19 -12.24 -0.53 -12.47
C THR A 19 -11.15 -1.41 -11.88
N ALA A 20 -11.48 -2.18 -10.84
CA ALA A 20 -10.60 -3.08 -10.09
C ALA A 20 -9.96 -4.23 -10.92
N GLN A 21 -9.85 -4.11 -12.24
CA GLN A 21 -9.43 -5.16 -13.16
C GLN A 21 -7.96 -5.08 -13.63
N ASP A 22 -7.29 -3.93 -13.51
CA ASP A 22 -5.93 -3.78 -14.06
C ASP A 22 -4.84 -4.54 -13.28
N CYS A 23 -5.14 -4.97 -12.04
CA CYS A 23 -4.20 -5.71 -11.20
C CYS A 23 -4.32 -7.23 -11.31
N ALA A 24 -5.38 -7.77 -11.91
CA ALA A 24 -5.72 -9.20 -11.81
C ALA A 24 -4.67 -10.16 -12.42
N ASN A 25 -3.86 -9.67 -13.37
CA ASN A 25 -2.84 -10.47 -14.05
C ASN A 25 -1.49 -10.53 -13.30
N ALA A 26 -1.43 -10.04 -12.06
CA ALA A 26 -0.20 -10.11 -11.27
C ALA A 26 0.17 -11.57 -10.92
N THR A 27 1.43 -11.93 -11.15
CA THR A 27 2.00 -13.21 -10.74
C THR A 27 2.93 -13.01 -9.55
N PHE A 28 2.93 -13.96 -8.62
CA PHE A 28 3.72 -13.91 -7.40
C PHE A 28 4.66 -15.11 -7.31
N GLN A 29 5.85 -14.91 -6.75
CA GLN A 29 6.79 -16.01 -6.54
C GLN A 29 6.22 -17.04 -5.54
N GLY A 30 6.65 -18.28 -5.68
CA GLY A 30 6.25 -19.38 -4.80
C GLY A 30 4.80 -19.83 -4.98
N GLY A 31 4.16 -19.49 -6.12
CA GLY A 31 2.80 -19.93 -6.43
C GLY A 31 1.71 -19.28 -5.59
N ARG A 32 1.99 -18.13 -4.96
CA ARG A 32 0.99 -17.39 -4.18
C ARG A 32 -0.11 -16.84 -5.10
N THR A 33 -1.35 -16.91 -4.63
CA THR A 33 -2.53 -16.42 -5.34
C THR A 33 -3.43 -15.66 -4.38
N PHE A 34 -4.12 -14.64 -4.89
CA PHE A 34 -5.04 -13.81 -4.11
C PHE A 34 -6.38 -13.73 -4.83
N GLN A 35 -7.49 -13.75 -4.07
CA GLN A 35 -8.84 -13.78 -4.63
C GLN A 35 -9.29 -12.42 -5.17
N THR A 36 -8.84 -11.35 -4.53
CA THR A 36 -9.25 -9.98 -4.84
C THR A 36 -8.02 -9.12 -5.06
N CYS A 37 -8.14 -8.11 -5.93
CA CYS A 37 -7.11 -7.09 -6.05
C CYS A 37 -7.74 -5.71 -6.27
N ASN A 38 -6.96 -4.68 -5.96
CA ASN A 38 -7.29 -3.31 -6.25
C ASN A 38 -6.06 -2.48 -6.61
N SER A 39 -6.09 -1.85 -7.79
CA SER A 39 -5.12 -0.80 -8.15
C SER A 39 -5.35 0.42 -7.27
N LEU A 40 -4.31 0.88 -6.59
CA LEU A 40 -4.36 2.06 -5.74
C LEU A 40 -4.25 3.33 -6.62
N PRO A 41 -4.89 4.44 -6.22
CA PRO A 41 -5.04 5.60 -7.10
C PRO A 41 -3.73 6.33 -7.42
N VAL A 42 -2.67 6.09 -6.65
CA VAL A 42 -1.40 6.81 -6.75
C VAL A 42 -0.21 5.89 -6.48
N LEU A 43 0.98 6.35 -6.87
CA LEU A 43 2.27 5.64 -6.76
C LEU A 43 2.36 4.34 -7.57
N GLY A 44 1.43 4.10 -8.52
CA GLY A 44 1.41 2.87 -9.32
C GLY A 44 1.27 1.60 -8.49
N ALA A 45 0.76 1.73 -7.27
CA ALA A 45 0.69 0.65 -6.30
C ALA A 45 -0.58 -0.19 -6.51
N SER A 46 -0.56 -1.44 -6.04
CA SER A 46 -1.72 -2.32 -6.02
C SER A 46 -1.74 -3.15 -4.75
N LEU A 47 -2.93 -3.47 -4.27
CA LEU A 47 -3.14 -4.40 -3.17
C LEU A 47 -3.85 -5.64 -3.70
N HIS A 48 -3.42 -6.80 -3.25
CA HIS A 48 -4.01 -8.10 -3.55
C HIS A 48 -4.26 -8.78 -2.24
N TRP A 49 -5.41 -9.43 -2.08
CA TRP A 49 -5.72 -10.11 -0.84
C TRP A 49 -6.69 -11.28 -1.00
N THR A 50 -6.64 -12.16 -0.01
CA THR A 50 -7.65 -13.18 0.27
C THR A 50 -8.08 -12.97 1.71
N TYR A 51 -9.38 -12.77 1.93
CA TYR A 51 -9.94 -12.63 3.29
C TYR A 51 -10.43 -13.98 3.81
N ASN A 52 -9.92 -14.38 4.96
CA ASN A 52 -10.21 -15.64 5.63
C ASN A 52 -11.21 -15.38 6.77
N ALA A 53 -12.50 -15.47 6.46
CA ALA A 53 -13.57 -15.17 7.42
C ALA A 53 -13.55 -16.06 8.68
N GLU A 54 -13.07 -17.30 8.56
CA GLU A 54 -13.02 -18.29 9.66
C GLU A 54 -12.16 -17.82 10.85
N ASN A 55 -11.10 -17.05 10.58
CA ASN A 55 -10.17 -16.58 11.61
C ASN A 55 -9.96 -15.06 11.60
N GLY A 56 -10.68 -14.34 10.74
CA GLY A 56 -10.63 -12.89 10.61
C GLY A 56 -9.29 -12.35 10.08
N THR A 57 -8.52 -13.18 9.37
CA THR A 57 -7.24 -12.77 8.78
C THR A 57 -7.40 -12.38 7.31
N ALA A 58 -6.47 -11.56 6.82
CA ALA A 58 -6.29 -11.33 5.40
C ALA A 58 -4.86 -11.67 5.02
N ASP A 59 -4.71 -12.51 3.99
CA ASP A 59 -3.44 -12.71 3.29
C ASP A 59 -3.30 -11.61 2.26
N ILE A 60 -2.17 -10.91 2.26
CA ILE A 60 -2.01 -9.66 1.52
C ILE A 60 -0.71 -9.69 0.72
N ALA A 61 -0.78 -9.22 -0.52
CA ALA A 61 0.36 -8.73 -1.28
C ALA A 61 0.19 -7.26 -1.66
N PHE A 62 1.05 -6.40 -1.13
CA PHE A 62 1.17 -5.02 -1.57
C PHE A 62 2.30 -4.89 -2.58
N ARG A 63 2.02 -4.33 -3.76
CA ARG A 63 3.01 -4.13 -4.83
C ARG A 63 3.15 -2.66 -5.14
N ALA A 64 4.39 -2.18 -5.31
CA ALA A 64 4.64 -0.81 -5.75
C ALA A 64 5.96 -0.72 -6.56
N PRO A 65 5.97 -0.01 -7.70
CA PRO A 65 7.19 0.31 -8.44
C PRO A 65 8.14 1.19 -7.61
N GLN A 66 9.43 0.86 -7.62
CA GLN A 66 10.48 1.65 -6.99
C GLN A 66 11.86 1.20 -7.50
N SER A 67 12.88 2.06 -7.38
CA SER A 67 14.27 1.66 -7.57
C SER A 67 14.74 0.70 -6.45
N SER A 68 15.78 -0.09 -6.73
CA SER A 68 16.43 -0.95 -5.71
C SER A 68 17.02 -0.13 -4.55
N SER A 69 17.44 1.11 -4.83
CA SER A 69 17.90 2.10 -3.85
C SER A 69 16.76 2.90 -3.20
N GLY A 70 15.54 2.38 -3.24
CA GLY A 70 14.37 2.94 -2.57
C GLY A 70 13.67 1.91 -1.71
N TRP A 71 12.58 2.36 -1.09
CA TRP A 71 11.70 1.55 -0.26
C TRP A 71 10.24 1.77 -0.61
N VAL A 72 9.41 0.80 -0.26
CA VAL A 72 7.95 0.90 -0.30
C VAL A 72 7.37 0.47 1.04
N ALA A 73 6.20 0.99 1.39
CA ALA A 73 5.53 0.61 2.63
C ALA A 73 4.02 0.50 2.42
N TRP A 74 3.41 -0.38 3.20
CA TRP A 74 1.97 -0.49 3.35
C TRP A 74 1.63 -0.77 4.81
N GLY A 75 0.46 -0.31 5.26
CA GLY A 75 0.01 -0.58 6.61
C GLY A 75 -1.43 -0.23 6.89
N ILE A 76 -1.85 -0.57 8.10
CA ILE A 76 -3.18 -0.29 8.66
C ILE A 76 -3.03 0.71 9.80
N ASN A 77 -3.89 1.72 9.83
CA ASN A 77 -3.99 2.65 10.96
C ASN A 77 -5.36 2.46 11.65
N PRO A 78 -5.41 1.79 12.80
CA PRO A 78 -6.66 1.58 13.54
C PRO A 78 -7.37 2.89 13.96
N SER A 79 -6.63 4.00 14.04
CA SER A 79 -7.11 5.28 14.57
C SER A 79 -7.57 6.27 13.50
N GLY A 80 -7.20 6.10 12.22
CA GLY A 80 -7.64 7.00 11.15
C GLY A 80 -6.78 6.99 9.89
N LEU A 81 -7.11 7.81 8.89
CA LEU A 81 -6.34 7.96 7.65
C LEU A 81 -5.21 9.00 7.84
N SER A 82 -4.13 8.59 8.50
CA SER A 82 -2.96 9.45 8.72
C SER A 82 -1.69 8.62 8.86
N MET A 83 -0.52 9.25 8.70
CA MET A 83 0.78 8.58 8.89
C MET A 83 0.97 8.17 10.36
N GLY A 84 0.73 9.07 11.31
CA GLY A 84 0.86 8.79 12.74
C GLY A 84 -0.19 7.79 13.23
N GLY A 85 0.25 6.77 13.97
CA GLY A 85 -0.56 5.63 14.42
C GLY A 85 -0.62 4.47 13.43
N SER A 86 0.02 4.59 12.26
CA SER A 86 0.03 3.51 11.27
C SER A 86 0.94 2.36 11.69
N ASN A 87 0.41 1.15 11.61
CA ASN A 87 1.14 -0.11 11.78
C ASN A 87 1.57 -0.56 10.39
N VAL A 88 2.87 -0.50 10.10
CA VAL A 88 3.39 -0.60 8.73
C VAL A 88 4.42 -1.71 8.57
N PHE A 89 4.46 -2.21 7.35
CA PHE A 89 5.50 -3.06 6.81
C PHE A 89 6.27 -2.25 5.76
N ILE A 90 7.59 -2.19 5.86
CA ILE A 90 8.45 -1.42 4.97
C ILE A 90 9.41 -2.38 4.28
N ALA A 91 9.30 -2.50 2.96
CA ALA A 91 10.22 -3.26 2.13
C ALA A 91 11.36 -2.37 1.62
N SER A 92 12.58 -2.88 1.72
CA SER A 92 13.78 -2.26 1.16
C SER A 92 14.84 -3.32 0.86
N GLN A 93 15.76 -3.01 -0.05
CA GLN A 93 16.95 -3.84 -0.29
C GLN A 93 18.14 -3.34 0.51
N ASP A 94 18.96 -4.27 0.96
CA ASP A 94 20.31 -3.98 1.40
C ASP A 94 21.20 -3.71 0.18
N SER A 95 21.94 -2.59 0.21
CA SER A 95 22.71 -2.11 -0.95
C SER A 95 23.93 -2.99 -1.26
N SER A 96 24.40 -3.77 -0.29
CA SER A 96 25.60 -4.60 -0.44
C SER A 96 25.29 -6.02 -0.90
N SER A 97 24.28 -6.64 -0.31
CA SER A 97 23.89 -8.03 -0.53
C SER A 97 22.73 -8.18 -1.52
N GLY A 98 21.98 -7.11 -1.79
CA GLY A 98 20.75 -7.16 -2.57
C GLY A 98 19.59 -7.86 -1.85
N ALA A 99 19.78 -8.28 -0.60
CA ALA A 99 18.75 -8.95 0.18
C ALA A 99 17.58 -8.00 0.45
N VAL A 100 16.36 -8.47 0.18
CA VAL A 100 15.14 -7.72 0.46
C VAL A 100 14.69 -8.05 1.88
N SER A 101 14.42 -7.03 2.68
CA SER A 101 13.94 -7.18 4.06
C SER A 101 12.62 -6.45 4.28
N VAL A 102 11.86 -6.89 5.29
CA VAL A 102 10.67 -6.18 5.79
C VAL A 102 10.93 -5.68 7.19
N LEU A 103 10.85 -4.37 7.38
CA LEU A 103 10.79 -3.73 8.69
C LEU A 103 9.32 -3.59 9.10
N THR A 104 8.98 -4.16 10.26
CA THR A 104 7.66 -4.04 10.88
C THR A 104 7.73 -3.05 12.03
N THR A 105 6.90 -2.00 12.01
CA THR A 105 6.89 -0.97 13.06
C THR A 105 5.56 -0.24 13.15
N VAL A 106 5.36 0.50 14.24
CA VAL A 106 4.32 1.52 14.38
C VAL A 106 4.95 2.90 14.15
N LEU A 107 4.25 3.77 13.42
CA LEU A 107 4.70 5.13 13.12
C LEU A 107 4.12 6.11 14.14
N GLU A 108 4.92 6.54 15.11
CA GLU A 108 4.37 7.29 16.25
C GLU A 108 4.08 8.76 15.94
N SER A 109 4.59 9.25 14.81
CA SER A 109 4.40 10.61 14.32
C SER A 109 4.73 10.68 12.82
N THR A 110 4.77 11.90 12.27
CA THR A 110 5.26 12.18 10.91
C THR A 110 6.79 12.18 10.79
N SER A 111 7.51 11.98 11.91
CA SER A 111 8.97 11.81 12.00
C SER A 111 9.29 10.62 12.94
N PRO A 112 9.00 9.37 12.52
CA PRO A 112 9.12 8.17 13.35
C PRO A 112 10.57 7.70 13.49
N SER A 113 10.88 6.93 14.55
CA SER A 113 12.22 6.37 14.79
C SER A 113 12.54 5.11 13.97
N LEU A 114 11.55 4.56 13.25
CA LEU A 114 11.65 3.34 12.42
C LEU A 114 12.32 2.15 13.15
N THR A 115 11.98 1.96 14.42
CA THR A 115 12.51 0.87 15.23
C THR A 115 11.59 -0.34 15.15
N SER A 116 12.15 -1.49 14.77
CA SER A 116 11.39 -2.75 14.69
C SER A 116 10.63 -3.03 15.99
N ARG A 117 9.33 -3.29 15.86
CA ARG A 117 8.44 -3.60 16.99
C ARG A 117 7.21 -4.36 16.52
N ASN A 118 6.54 -5.01 17.46
CA ASN A 118 5.25 -5.64 17.21
C ASN A 118 4.20 -4.59 16.85
N LEU A 119 3.29 -4.97 15.94
CA LEU A 119 2.12 -4.16 15.60
C LEU A 119 1.07 -4.28 16.71
N SER A 120 0.10 -3.38 16.70
CA SER A 120 -1.05 -3.39 17.61
C SER A 120 -2.09 -4.46 17.27
N PHE A 121 -1.82 -5.28 16.25
CA PHE A 121 -2.64 -6.42 15.84
C PHE A 121 -1.75 -7.60 15.46
N GLU A 122 -2.38 -8.78 15.45
CA GLU A 122 -1.68 -10.04 15.21
C GLU A 122 -1.25 -10.17 13.74
N VAL A 123 -0.01 -10.61 13.55
CA VAL A 123 0.58 -10.94 12.25
C VAL A 123 1.01 -12.41 12.34
N PRO A 124 0.13 -13.38 12.01
CA PRO A 124 0.34 -14.79 12.32
C PRO A 124 1.51 -15.44 11.56
N VAL A 125 1.93 -14.82 10.45
CA VAL A 125 3.00 -15.31 9.58
C VAL A 125 4.06 -14.24 9.44
N THR A 126 5.33 -14.61 9.54
CA THR A 126 6.45 -13.69 9.34
C THR A 126 6.33 -13.00 7.96
N PRO A 127 6.27 -11.65 7.91
CA PRO A 127 6.22 -10.93 6.66
C PRO A 127 7.45 -11.20 5.80
N ALA A 128 7.26 -11.22 4.49
CA ALA A 128 8.32 -11.39 3.51
C ALA A 128 8.19 -10.32 2.43
N ALA A 129 9.28 -10.04 1.71
CA ALA A 129 9.22 -9.18 0.54
C ALA A 129 10.18 -9.65 -0.55
N GLU A 130 9.87 -9.26 -1.77
CA GLU A 130 10.69 -9.50 -2.95
C GLU A 130 10.82 -8.22 -3.76
N TYR A 131 11.84 -8.18 -4.61
CA TYR A 131 12.07 -7.12 -5.57
C TYR A 131 12.37 -7.75 -6.93
N VAL A 132 11.47 -7.56 -7.89
CA VAL A 132 11.57 -8.16 -9.22
C VAL A 132 11.19 -7.10 -10.25
N ALA A 133 12.04 -6.91 -11.25
CA ALA A 133 11.79 -6.02 -12.38
C ALA A 133 11.31 -4.60 -12.00
N GLY A 134 11.94 -3.99 -10.98
CA GLY A 134 11.60 -2.62 -10.55
C GLY A 134 10.39 -2.50 -9.64
N VAL A 135 9.89 -3.61 -9.11
CA VAL A 135 8.70 -3.65 -8.25
C VAL A 135 9.03 -4.38 -6.95
N TYR A 136 8.76 -3.71 -5.83
CA TYR A 136 8.70 -4.39 -4.54
C TYR A 136 7.33 -5.02 -4.35
N THR A 137 7.31 -6.23 -3.79
CA THR A 137 6.09 -6.87 -3.28
C THR A 137 6.28 -7.24 -1.82
N ILE A 138 5.41 -6.76 -0.94
CA ILE A 138 5.34 -7.13 0.48
C ILE A 138 4.24 -8.18 0.64
N PHE A 139 4.58 -9.31 1.24
CA PHE A 139 3.65 -10.36 1.64
C PHE A 139 3.46 -10.35 3.15
N THR A 140 2.21 -10.33 3.61
CA THR A 140 1.88 -10.42 5.04
C THR A 140 0.52 -11.08 5.23
N THR A 141 0.32 -11.70 6.39
CA THR A 141 -0.99 -12.13 6.87
C THR A 141 -1.29 -11.32 8.12
N VAL A 142 -2.43 -10.63 8.15
CA VAL A 142 -2.82 -9.79 9.29
C VAL A 142 -4.18 -10.23 9.82
N LYS A 143 -4.33 -10.30 11.15
CA LYS A 143 -5.65 -10.34 11.77
C LYS A 143 -6.22 -8.94 11.76
N LEU A 144 -7.33 -8.74 11.05
CA LEU A 144 -7.88 -7.40 10.85
C LEU A 144 -8.28 -6.79 12.20
N PRO A 145 -7.75 -5.60 12.57
CA PRO A 145 -8.01 -5.01 13.87
C PRO A 145 -9.47 -4.56 13.99
N SER A 146 -9.91 -4.39 15.24
CA SER A 146 -11.22 -3.84 15.59
C SER A 146 -12.42 -4.68 15.11
N ASN A 147 -12.22 -5.97 14.84
CA ASN A 147 -13.28 -6.91 14.41
C ASN A 147 -14.09 -6.40 13.20
N THR A 148 -13.43 -5.71 12.27
CA THR A 148 -14.05 -5.17 11.05
C THR A 148 -13.20 -5.48 9.83
N THR A 149 -13.84 -5.67 8.68
CA THR A 149 -13.15 -5.83 7.41
C THR A 149 -12.78 -4.48 6.77
N ALA A 150 -13.41 -3.39 7.22
CA ALA A 150 -13.17 -2.04 6.73
C ALA A 150 -12.02 -1.37 7.50
N GLN A 151 -10.86 -1.27 6.85
CA GLN A 151 -9.62 -0.79 7.42
C GLN A 151 -9.18 0.54 6.82
N ASN A 152 -8.55 1.39 7.63
CA ASN A 152 -7.83 2.55 7.12
C ASN A 152 -6.45 2.08 6.71
N THR A 153 -6.15 2.16 5.42
CA THR A 153 -4.87 1.74 4.84
C THR A 153 -4.06 2.96 4.43
N VAL A 154 -2.75 2.84 4.56
CA VAL A 154 -1.78 3.83 4.09
C VAL A 154 -0.70 3.11 3.29
N TRP A 155 -0.12 3.79 2.31
CA TRP A 155 1.04 3.30 1.59
C TRP A 155 1.99 4.43 1.25
N GLN A 156 3.25 4.09 1.02
CA GLN A 156 4.26 5.05 0.61
C GLN A 156 5.33 4.41 -0.24
N ALA A 157 6.10 5.26 -0.92
CA ALA A 157 7.36 4.92 -1.55
C ALA A 157 8.34 6.09 -1.37
N GLY A 158 9.62 5.79 -1.18
CA GLY A 158 10.64 6.81 -0.93
C GLY A 158 12.07 6.33 -1.19
N PRO A 159 13.05 7.23 -1.08
CA PRO A 159 14.46 6.91 -1.28
C PRO A 159 15.08 6.24 -0.04
N GLY A 160 16.15 5.49 -0.25
CA GLY A 160 16.91 4.83 0.81
C GLY A 160 16.86 3.31 0.74
N ASN A 161 17.56 2.65 1.65
CA ASN A 161 17.78 1.21 1.63
C ASN A 161 17.61 0.63 3.04
N THR A 162 17.78 -0.69 3.18
CA THR A 162 17.74 -1.35 4.50
C THR A 162 18.72 -0.67 5.46
N GLY A 163 18.23 -0.28 6.64
CA GLY A 163 18.98 0.45 7.66
C GLY A 163 19.14 1.96 7.41
N ALA A 164 18.71 2.48 6.26
CA ALA A 164 18.86 3.88 5.86
C ALA A 164 17.62 4.41 5.09
N ILE A 165 16.43 4.12 5.61
CA ILE A 165 15.16 4.60 5.06
C ILE A 165 15.10 6.13 5.21
N SER A 166 14.96 6.85 4.09
CA SER A 166 14.83 8.32 4.09
C SER A 166 13.36 8.75 3.98
N PRO A 167 13.02 9.99 4.41
CA PRO A 167 11.65 10.50 4.29
C PRO A 167 11.13 10.45 2.85
N HIS A 168 9.88 10.03 2.67
CA HIS A 168 9.19 10.13 1.39
C HIS A 168 8.85 11.60 1.06
N PRO A 169 8.59 11.94 -0.22
CA PRO A 169 8.10 13.27 -0.59
C PRO A 169 6.82 13.65 0.18
N ARG A 170 6.69 14.92 0.58
CA ARG A 170 5.53 15.43 1.32
C ARG A 170 4.56 16.22 0.44
N THR A 171 4.40 15.77 -0.80
CA THR A 171 3.58 16.44 -1.83
C THR A 171 2.88 15.41 -2.72
N GLY A 172 1.88 15.86 -3.48
CA GLY A 172 1.27 15.08 -4.57
C GLY A 172 0.79 13.70 -4.17
N ALA A 173 1.21 12.68 -4.94
CA ALA A 173 0.84 11.29 -4.76
C ALA A 173 1.09 10.76 -3.34
N ASN A 174 2.21 11.13 -2.71
CA ASN A 174 2.53 10.68 -1.36
C ASN A 174 1.53 11.18 -0.31
N LEU A 175 0.99 12.40 -0.43
CA LEU A 175 -0.06 12.88 0.49
C LEU A 175 -1.43 12.26 0.23
N GLN A 176 -1.66 11.74 -0.98
CA GLN A 176 -2.90 11.07 -1.38
C GLN A 176 -2.89 9.56 -1.08
N SER A 177 -1.78 9.02 -0.58
CA SER A 177 -1.56 7.57 -0.43
C SER A 177 -2.21 6.99 0.83
N THR A 178 -3.50 7.25 0.99
CA THR A 178 -4.34 6.70 2.07
C THR A 178 -5.71 6.33 1.51
N ARG A 179 -6.32 5.26 2.02
CA ARG A 179 -7.67 4.85 1.63
C ARG A 179 -8.33 4.00 2.71
N ARG A 180 -9.63 4.19 2.92
CA ARG A 180 -10.46 3.20 3.63
C ARG A 180 -10.83 2.09 2.66
N LEU A 181 -10.43 0.86 2.97
CA LEU A 181 -10.60 -0.33 2.14
C LEU A 181 -11.37 -1.38 2.93
N ASP A 182 -12.36 -2.02 2.32
CA ASP A 182 -13.03 -3.18 2.89
C ASP A 182 -12.44 -4.47 2.32
N PHE A 183 -11.80 -5.27 3.16
CA PHE A 183 -11.20 -6.55 2.76
C PHE A 183 -12.24 -7.61 2.36
N LEU A 184 -13.52 -7.40 2.63
CA LEU A 184 -14.59 -8.27 2.16
C LEU A 184 -15.09 -7.91 0.75
N SER A 185 -15.23 -6.61 0.45
CA SER A 185 -15.93 -6.13 -0.75
C SER A 185 -15.05 -5.42 -1.80
N GLY A 186 -13.86 -4.92 -1.41
CA GLY A 186 -12.91 -4.20 -2.28
C GLY A 186 -13.12 -2.69 -2.40
#